data_AF-A0A815Z707-F1
#
_entry.id   AF-A0A815Z707-F1
#
_cell.length_a   1.000
_cell.length_b   1.000
_cell.length_c   1.000
_cell.angle_alpha   90.00
_cell.angle_beta   90.00
_cell.angle_gamma   90.00
#
_symmetry.space_group_name_H-M   'P 1'
#
loop_
_entity.id
_entity.type
_entity.pdbx_description
1 polymer ?
#
loop_
_entity_poly.entity_id
_entity_poly.type
_entity_poly.pdbx_seq_one_letter_code
_entity_poly.pdbx_strand_id
1 'polypeptide(L)'
;MDKHVELSMRYTLENTPIAEGQQPMLPTKEKLYKQNQLKKINHINCQGTEILFDAVIRQEHVEIIIYASSVMTVFGYLESEPYSSLAKNIQPKQPLKKITIKDISIPSHFNPSFEAYCSNKIFCEELSKKHSSSATTNFKFICARLRWINTTVDINCDLYDWSDKSIWCSHRDLCQFIDRVLDNQSILRKFEIYFVSSNNDYCWVDMDNSREDLNFVPRDGAKWKNT
;
A
#
# COMPACT_ATOMS: atom_id res chain seq x y z
N MET A 1 9.34 24.61 15.81
CA MET A 1 9.30 24.56 14.33
C MET A 1 8.39 23.38 14.03
N ASP A 2 7.12 23.66 13.73
CA ASP A 2 6.08 22.64 13.67
C ASP A 2 6.19 21.89 12.34
N LYS A 3 6.43 20.57 12.42
CA LYS A 3 6.47 19.69 11.25
C LYS A 3 5.03 19.35 10.86
N HIS A 4 4.55 19.89 9.75
CA HIS A 4 3.27 19.50 9.18
C HIS A 4 3.43 18.19 8.41
N VAL A 5 2.79 17.12 8.89
CA VAL A 5 2.69 15.82 8.20
C VAL A 5 1.27 15.68 7.68
N GLU A 6 1.10 15.71 6.36
CA GLU A 6 -0.20 15.46 5.73
C GLU A 6 -0.28 13.98 5.33
N LEU A 7 -1.07 13.21 6.09
CA LEU A 7 -1.37 11.82 5.79
C LEU A 7 -2.72 11.75 5.05
N SER A 8 -2.71 11.62 3.73
CA SER A 8 -3.95 11.44 2.96
C SER A 8 -4.38 9.97 2.99
N MET A 9 -5.34 9.65 3.86
CA MET A 9 -6.14 8.42 3.78
C MET A 9 -7.63 8.79 3.79
N ARG A 10 -8.34 8.58 2.68
CA ARG A 10 -9.80 8.58 2.64
C ARG A 10 -10.31 7.36 1.88
N TYR A 11 -11.05 6.50 2.59
CA TYR A 11 -12.02 5.60 1.97
C TYR A 11 -13.33 5.64 2.75
N THR A 12 -14.41 6.05 2.08
CA THR A 12 -15.78 5.69 2.43
C THR A 12 -16.48 5.23 1.16
N LEU A 13 -16.77 3.93 1.05
CA LEU A 13 -17.72 3.41 0.08
C LEU A 13 -19.10 3.49 0.73
N GLU A 14 -19.77 4.63 0.60
CA GLU A 14 -21.18 4.75 0.99
C GLU A 14 -22.05 3.96 0.00
N ASN A 15 -22.85 3.02 0.53
CA ASN A 15 -23.88 2.31 -0.21
C ASN A 15 -25.00 3.29 -0.56
N THR A 16 -25.12 3.66 -1.84
CA THR A 16 -26.25 4.47 -2.32
C THR A 16 -27.44 3.55 -2.67
N PRO A 17 -28.65 3.77 -2.14
CA PRO A 17 -29.83 2.99 -2.55
C PRO A 17 -30.28 3.39 -3.97
N ILE A 18 -30.64 2.40 -4.78
CA ILE A 18 -31.03 2.58 -6.19
C ILE A 18 -32.53 2.86 -6.27
N ALA A 19 -32.91 3.99 -6.86
CA ALA A 19 -34.30 4.28 -7.22
C ALA A 19 -34.72 3.46 -8.45
N GLU A 20 -35.91 2.86 -8.40
CA GLU A 20 -36.51 2.13 -9.52
C GLU A 20 -37.14 3.08 -10.54
N GLY A 21 -36.87 2.84 -11.83
CA GLY A 21 -37.64 3.44 -12.91
C GLY A 21 -36.90 3.59 -14.24
N GLN A 22 -37.29 2.75 -15.20
CA GLN A 22 -37.11 2.83 -16.66
C GLN A 22 -35.73 2.53 -17.28
N GLN A 23 -35.73 1.54 -18.19
CA GLN A 23 -34.59 1.10 -18.98
C GLN A 23 -34.57 1.73 -20.38
N PRO A 24 -33.41 2.23 -20.82
CA PRO A 24 -32.87 1.98 -22.15
C PRO A 24 -31.94 0.76 -22.10
N MET A 25 -31.68 0.11 -23.25
CA MET A 25 -30.69 -0.97 -23.41
C MET A 25 -29.28 -0.47 -23.06
N LEU A 26 -28.99 -0.45 -21.78
CA LEU A 26 -27.70 -0.13 -21.18
C LEU A 26 -26.88 -1.42 -21.06
N PRO A 27 -25.54 -1.32 -20.96
CA PRO A 27 -24.73 -2.43 -20.45
C PRO A 27 -25.43 -2.99 -19.20
N THR A 28 -25.49 -4.32 -19.04
CA THR A 28 -26.15 -4.95 -17.88
C THR A 28 -25.81 -4.17 -16.61
N LYS A 29 -26.79 -3.93 -15.72
CA LYS A 29 -26.62 -3.06 -14.53
C LYS A 29 -25.32 -3.37 -13.76
N GLU A 30 -24.93 -4.63 -13.71
CA GLU A 30 -23.65 -5.10 -13.14
C GLU A 30 -22.40 -4.60 -13.89
N LYS A 31 -22.39 -4.62 -15.23
CA LYS A 31 -21.30 -4.10 -16.06
C LYS A 31 -21.16 -2.59 -15.91
N LEU A 32 -22.28 -1.86 -15.91
CA LEU A 32 -22.28 -0.41 -15.70
C LEU A 32 -21.80 -0.06 -14.27
N TYR A 33 -22.23 -0.81 -13.26
CA TYR A 33 -21.77 -0.68 -11.89
C TYR A 33 -20.25 -0.91 -11.76
N LYS A 34 -19.72 -2.01 -12.33
CA LYS A 34 -18.27 -2.29 -12.35
C LYS A 34 -17.49 -1.18 -13.06
N GLN A 35 -17.98 -0.69 -14.20
CA GLN A 35 -17.35 0.43 -14.92
C GLN A 35 -17.34 1.72 -14.09
N ASN A 36 -18.43 2.03 -13.39
CA ASN A 36 -18.51 3.20 -12.53
C ASN A 36 -17.57 3.08 -11.31
N GLN A 37 -17.44 1.89 -10.74
CA GLN A 37 -16.48 1.63 -9.66
C GLN A 37 -15.02 1.84 -10.13
N LEU A 38 -14.66 1.31 -11.31
CA LEU A 38 -13.33 1.52 -11.89
C LEU A 38 -13.03 3.00 -12.16
N LYS A 39 -13.99 3.72 -12.74
CA LYS A 39 -13.87 5.18 -12.96
C LYS A 39 -13.67 5.92 -11.64
N LYS A 40 -14.44 5.58 -10.60
CA LYS A 40 -14.32 6.18 -9.26
C LYS A 40 -12.94 5.92 -8.65
N ILE A 41 -12.44 4.69 -8.73
CA ILE A 41 -11.12 4.29 -8.21
C ILE A 41 -9.99 5.05 -8.92
N ASN A 42 -10.07 5.20 -10.24
CA ASN A 42 -9.08 5.94 -11.03
C ASN A 42 -9.10 7.44 -10.74
N HIS A 43 -10.30 8.03 -10.66
CA HIS A 43 -10.46 9.44 -10.34
C HIS A 43 -9.89 9.78 -8.95
N ILE A 44 -10.18 8.95 -7.94
CA ILE A 44 -9.71 9.21 -6.58
C ILE A 44 -8.21 8.96 -6.46
N ASN A 45 -7.72 7.81 -6.92
CA ASN A 45 -6.35 7.39 -6.61
C ASN A 45 -5.30 7.97 -7.57
N CYS A 46 -5.61 8.15 -8.85
CA CYS A 46 -4.64 8.71 -9.81
C CYS A 46 -4.80 10.22 -9.91
N GLN A 47 -5.97 10.70 -10.38
CA GLN A 47 -6.17 12.14 -10.62
C GLN A 47 -6.10 12.94 -9.31
N GLY A 48 -6.67 12.42 -8.23
CA GLY A 48 -6.55 13.03 -6.91
C GLY A 48 -5.10 13.14 -6.43
N THR A 49 -4.28 12.10 -6.64
CA THR A 49 -2.86 12.10 -6.27
C THR A 49 -2.06 13.06 -7.15
N GLU A 50 -2.32 13.09 -8.46
CA GLU A 50 -1.70 14.07 -9.38
C GLU A 50 -1.96 15.51 -8.92
N ILE A 51 -3.22 15.84 -8.64
CA ILE A 51 -3.60 17.18 -8.14
C ILE A 51 -2.89 17.49 -6.82
N LEU A 52 -2.85 16.54 -5.88
CA LEU A 52 -2.19 16.73 -4.61
C LEU A 52 -0.68 16.97 -4.80
N PHE A 53 -0.01 16.16 -5.62
CA PHE A 53 1.41 16.32 -5.89
C PHE A 53 1.69 17.66 -6.57
N ASP A 54 0.91 18.04 -7.58
CA ASP A 54 1.05 19.34 -8.27
C ASP A 54 0.81 20.53 -7.34
N ALA A 55 -0.06 20.40 -6.34
CA ALA A 55 -0.31 21.42 -5.33
C ALA A 55 0.86 21.51 -4.33
N VAL A 56 1.36 20.36 -3.86
CA VAL A 56 2.44 20.28 -2.88
C VAL A 56 3.77 20.73 -3.46
N ILE A 57 4.06 20.42 -4.73
CA ILE A 57 5.30 20.85 -5.41
C ILE A 57 5.47 22.37 -5.43
N ARG A 58 4.37 23.12 -5.33
CA ARG A 58 4.37 24.59 -5.32
C ARG A 58 4.58 25.16 -3.91
N GLN A 59 4.64 24.32 -2.88
CA GLN A 59 4.83 24.75 -1.50
C GLN A 59 6.31 24.73 -1.14
N GLU A 60 6.87 25.90 -0.78
CA GLU A 60 8.29 26.01 -0.43
C GLU A 60 8.67 25.33 0.89
N HIS A 61 7.68 25.07 1.76
CA HIS A 61 7.90 24.58 3.13
C HIS A 61 7.73 23.07 3.29
N VAL A 62 7.32 22.35 2.24
CA VAL A 62 7.19 20.89 2.31
C VAL A 62 8.54 20.26 2.04
N GLU A 63 9.04 19.46 2.98
CA GLU A 63 10.34 18.80 2.87
C GLU A 63 10.21 17.32 2.47
N ILE A 64 9.06 16.70 2.74
CA ILE A 64 8.83 15.28 2.56
C ILE A 64 7.37 14.96 2.31
N ILE A 65 7.12 14.02 1.40
CA ILE A 65 5.81 13.41 1.13
C ILE A 65 5.95 11.92 1.40
N ILE A 66 5.14 11.39 2.32
CA ILE A 66 5.01 9.95 2.54
C ILE A 66 3.75 9.50 1.81
N TYR A 67 3.92 8.93 0.63
CA TYR A 67 2.83 8.38 -0.15
C TYR A 67 2.47 6.97 0.34
N ALA A 68 1.22 6.79 0.75
CA ALA A 68 0.66 5.49 1.10
C ALA A 68 0.47 4.63 -0.16
N SER A 69 1.53 4.00 -0.62
CA SER A 69 1.47 2.92 -1.60
C SER A 69 0.94 1.63 -0.95
N SER A 70 1.03 0.50 -1.66
CA SER A 70 0.50 -0.78 -1.20
C SER A 70 1.43 -1.94 -1.53
N VAL A 71 1.45 -2.94 -0.65
CA VAL A 71 2.03 -4.25 -0.97
C VAL A 71 1.30 -4.96 -2.11
N MET A 72 0.07 -4.55 -2.43
CA MET A 72 -0.69 -5.10 -3.55
C MET A 72 -0.06 -4.83 -4.92
N THR A 73 0.93 -3.94 -4.99
CA THR A 73 1.79 -3.75 -6.18
C THR A 73 2.54 -5.03 -6.57
N VAL A 74 2.70 -5.99 -5.66
CA VAL A 74 3.39 -7.28 -5.88
C VAL A 74 2.49 -8.49 -5.58
N PHE A 75 1.17 -8.33 -5.53
CA PHE A 75 0.27 -9.44 -5.18
C PHE A 75 0.23 -10.58 -6.21
N GLY A 76 0.62 -10.35 -7.46
CA GLY A 76 0.70 -11.41 -8.46
C GLY A 76 1.68 -12.54 -8.11
N TYR A 77 2.64 -12.30 -7.21
CA TYR A 77 3.48 -13.40 -6.70
C TYR A 77 2.68 -14.44 -5.92
N LEU A 78 1.58 -14.04 -5.25
CA LEU A 78 0.69 -14.93 -4.50
C LEU A 78 -0.07 -15.92 -5.41
N GLU A 79 -0.02 -15.77 -6.73
CA GLU A 79 -0.67 -16.69 -7.69
C GLU A 79 0.17 -17.93 -7.98
N SER A 80 1.43 -17.96 -7.53
CA SER A 80 2.39 -19.03 -7.82
C SER A 80 3.07 -19.55 -6.55
N GLU A 81 3.45 -20.83 -6.54
CA GLU A 81 4.27 -21.37 -5.45
C GLU A 81 5.68 -20.73 -5.44
N PRO A 82 6.28 -20.52 -4.25
CA PRO A 82 5.83 -20.99 -2.94
C PRO A 82 4.82 -20.05 -2.23
N TYR A 83 4.52 -18.88 -2.79
CA TYR A 83 3.72 -17.86 -2.12
C TYR A 83 2.21 -18.18 -2.12
N SER A 84 1.73 -18.92 -3.12
CA SER A 84 0.31 -19.29 -3.22
C SER A 84 -0.17 -20.15 -2.05
N SER A 85 0.75 -20.84 -1.37
CA SER A 85 0.47 -21.52 -0.11
C SER A 85 -0.11 -20.56 0.94
N LEU A 86 0.44 -19.34 1.08
CA LEU A 86 -0.07 -18.34 2.03
C LEU A 86 -1.49 -17.88 1.69
N ALA A 87 -1.76 -17.61 0.41
CA ALA A 87 -3.08 -17.21 -0.05
C ALA A 87 -4.14 -18.32 0.13
N LYS A 88 -3.70 -19.58 0.19
CA LYS A 88 -4.55 -20.75 0.45
C LYS A 88 -4.62 -21.12 1.93
N ASN A 89 -4.05 -20.31 2.83
CA ASN A 89 -3.98 -20.59 4.26
C ASN A 89 -3.22 -21.88 4.60
N ILE A 90 -2.21 -22.22 3.78
CA ILE A 90 -1.36 -23.40 3.93
C ILE A 90 0.04 -22.93 4.33
N GLN A 91 0.62 -23.58 5.33
CA GLN A 91 2.00 -23.33 5.73
C GLN A 91 2.96 -23.64 4.56
N PRO A 92 3.77 -22.67 4.11
CA PRO A 92 4.74 -22.91 3.05
C PRO A 92 5.71 -24.03 3.44
N LYS A 93 5.89 -25.02 2.55
CA LYS A 93 6.81 -26.16 2.77
C LYS A 93 8.28 -25.80 2.57
N GLN A 94 8.56 -24.65 1.96
CA GLN A 94 9.88 -24.16 1.64
C GLN A 94 10.03 -22.73 2.16
N PRO A 95 11.25 -22.29 2.53
CA PRO A 95 11.51 -20.89 2.84
C PRO A 95 11.09 -19.98 1.69
N LEU A 96 10.39 -18.89 2.01
CA LEU A 96 9.99 -17.89 1.03
C LEU A 96 11.18 -16.97 0.74
N LYS A 97 11.53 -16.81 -0.53
CA LYS A 97 12.39 -15.69 -0.94
C LYS A 97 11.63 -14.40 -0.59
N LYS A 98 12.28 -13.45 0.08
CA LYS A 98 11.68 -12.15 0.32
C LYS A 98 11.66 -11.33 -0.97
N ILE A 99 10.48 -10.80 -1.30
CA ILE A 99 10.28 -9.91 -2.45
C ILE A 99 10.79 -8.53 -2.09
N THR A 100 11.76 -8.06 -2.85
CA THR A 100 12.42 -6.77 -2.67
C THR A 100 11.78 -5.69 -3.53
N ILE A 101 12.13 -4.43 -3.26
CA ILE A 101 11.73 -3.31 -4.12
C ILE A 101 12.35 -3.35 -5.53
N LYS A 102 13.33 -4.23 -5.77
CA LYS A 102 13.98 -4.43 -7.08
C LYS A 102 13.30 -5.52 -7.91
N ASP A 103 12.51 -6.38 -7.28
CA ASP A 103 11.72 -7.38 -7.99
C ASP A 103 10.59 -6.67 -8.76
N ILE A 104 10.16 -7.26 -9.88
CA ILE A 104 9.16 -6.67 -10.78
C ILE A 104 7.82 -6.53 -10.05
N SER A 105 7.19 -5.36 -10.14
CA SER A 105 5.82 -5.19 -9.64
C SER A 105 4.84 -5.98 -10.51
N ILE A 106 4.02 -6.82 -9.89
CA ILE A 106 2.98 -7.63 -10.54
C ILE A 106 1.64 -7.30 -9.85
N PRO A 107 0.94 -6.23 -10.28
CA PRO A 107 -0.28 -5.72 -9.63
C PRO A 107 -1.52 -6.56 -9.96
N SER A 108 -1.46 -7.88 -9.72
CA SER A 108 -2.55 -8.79 -10.07
C SER A 108 -3.48 -9.05 -8.89
N HIS A 109 -4.78 -9.10 -9.18
CA HIS A 109 -5.80 -9.50 -8.20
C HIS A 109 -7.07 -10.00 -8.91
N PHE A 110 -7.68 -11.09 -8.44
CA PHE A 110 -8.89 -11.68 -9.05
C PHE A 110 -10.11 -10.73 -9.09
N ASN A 111 -10.20 -9.83 -8.11
CA ASN A 111 -11.18 -8.75 -8.07
C ASN A 111 -10.70 -7.54 -8.92
N PRO A 112 -11.41 -7.17 -10.01
CA PRO A 112 -11.00 -6.08 -10.90
C PRO A 112 -10.86 -4.71 -10.22
N SER A 113 -11.65 -4.43 -9.19
CA SER A 113 -11.53 -3.16 -8.44
C SER A 113 -10.23 -3.11 -7.64
N PHE A 114 -9.80 -4.24 -7.09
CA PHE A 114 -8.50 -4.34 -6.42
C PHE A 114 -7.34 -4.34 -7.41
N GLU A 115 -7.45 -5.02 -8.56
CA GLU A 115 -6.44 -4.96 -9.62
C GLU A 115 -6.21 -3.52 -10.13
N ALA A 116 -7.28 -2.77 -10.35
CA ALA A 116 -7.20 -1.35 -10.68
C ALA A 116 -6.55 -0.54 -9.57
N TYR A 117 -6.89 -0.80 -8.31
CA TYR A 117 -6.23 -0.19 -7.16
C TYR A 117 -4.71 -0.47 -7.15
N CYS A 118 -4.30 -1.73 -7.35
CA CYS A 118 -2.89 -2.13 -7.42
C CYS A 118 -2.15 -1.34 -8.50
N SER A 119 -2.72 -1.29 -9.70
CA SER A 119 -2.16 -0.58 -10.85
C SER A 119 -2.03 0.93 -10.58
N ASN A 120 -3.03 1.52 -9.91
CA ASN A 120 -3.00 2.94 -9.55
C ASN A 120 -1.91 3.27 -8.53
N LYS A 121 -1.59 2.35 -7.60
CA LYS A 121 -0.48 2.52 -6.68
C LYS A 121 0.87 2.53 -7.41
N ILE A 122 1.08 1.62 -8.37
CA ILE A 122 2.29 1.64 -9.22
C ILE A 122 2.38 2.95 -10.02
N PHE A 123 1.28 3.38 -10.62
CA PHE A 123 1.23 4.64 -11.35
C PHE A 123 1.68 5.82 -10.48
N CYS A 124 1.21 5.90 -9.23
CA CYS A 124 1.60 6.95 -8.31
C CYS A 124 3.04 6.83 -7.79
N GLU A 125 3.60 5.62 -7.68
CA GLU A 125 5.03 5.41 -7.40
C GLU A 125 5.89 5.99 -8.55
N GLU A 126 5.55 5.71 -9.79
CA GLU A 126 6.26 6.26 -10.96
C GLU A 126 6.07 7.77 -11.09
N LEU A 127 4.87 8.28 -10.79
CA LEU A 127 4.61 9.72 -10.72
C LEU A 127 5.49 10.39 -9.66
N SER A 128 5.58 9.80 -8.46
CA SER A 128 6.44 10.29 -7.36
C SER A 128 7.91 10.34 -7.82
N LYS A 129 8.39 9.29 -8.48
CA LYS A 129 9.75 9.19 -9.03
C LYS A 129 10.03 10.21 -10.14
N LYS A 130 9.03 10.48 -10.98
CA LYS A 130 9.13 11.52 -12.01
C LYS A 130 9.29 12.90 -11.38
N HIS A 131 8.45 13.23 -10.38
CA HIS A 131 8.55 14.51 -9.69
C HIS A 131 9.85 14.65 -8.90
N SER A 132 10.28 13.62 -8.16
CA SER A 132 11.54 13.66 -7.40
C SER A 132 12.77 13.90 -8.26
N SER A 133 12.72 13.50 -9.54
CA SER A 133 13.81 13.66 -10.50
C SER A 133 13.88 15.08 -11.11
N SER A 134 12.86 15.92 -10.89
CA SER A 134 12.87 17.29 -11.37
C SER A 134 13.94 18.12 -10.64
N ALA A 135 14.68 18.94 -11.39
CA ALA A 135 15.68 19.86 -10.84
C ALA A 135 15.07 20.88 -9.86
N THR A 136 13.78 21.19 -10.01
CA THR A 136 13.05 22.15 -9.14
C THR A 136 12.52 21.53 -7.85
N THR A 137 12.63 20.20 -7.68
CA THR A 137 12.09 19.51 -6.51
C THR A 137 13.10 19.51 -5.37
N ASN A 138 12.73 20.20 -4.29
CA ASN A 138 13.53 20.33 -3.06
C ASN A 138 13.09 19.40 -1.93
N PHE A 139 12.06 18.58 -2.17
CA PHE A 139 11.46 17.71 -1.18
C PHE A 139 11.61 16.23 -1.58
N LYS A 140 11.40 15.33 -0.62
CA LYS A 140 11.59 13.88 -0.80
C LYS A 140 10.25 13.17 -0.97
N PHE A 141 10.22 12.15 -1.81
CA PHE A 141 9.09 11.24 -1.96
C PHE A 141 9.44 9.88 -1.34
N ILE A 142 8.64 9.46 -0.36
CA ILE A 142 8.74 8.14 0.27
C ILE A 142 7.47 7.36 -0.08
N CYS A 143 7.60 6.38 -0.98
CA CYS A 143 6.50 5.47 -1.29
C CYS A 143 6.51 4.31 -0.29
N ALA A 144 5.64 4.40 0.72
CA ALA A 144 5.44 3.34 1.69
C ALA A 144 4.47 2.31 1.13
N ARG A 145 4.95 1.13 0.71
CA ARG A 145 4.12 -0.02 0.35
C ARG A 145 3.52 -0.62 1.62
N LEU A 146 2.47 0.05 2.10
CA LEU A 146 1.77 -0.34 3.31
C LEU A 146 1.11 -1.70 3.11
N ARG A 147 1.12 -2.49 4.17
CA ARG A 147 0.39 -3.75 4.22
C ARG A 147 -0.95 -3.55 4.94
N TRP A 148 -1.56 -4.64 5.41
CA TRP A 148 -2.90 -4.59 5.95
C TRP A 148 -2.90 -4.00 7.38
N ILE A 149 -3.53 -2.84 7.50
CA ILE A 149 -3.67 -2.11 8.76
C ILE A 149 -5.13 -2.27 9.20
N ASN A 150 -5.37 -2.96 10.32
CA ASN A 150 -6.71 -3.19 10.87
C ASN A 150 -6.94 -2.38 12.14
N THR A 151 -8.21 -2.11 12.49
CA THR A 151 -8.53 -1.07 13.47
C THR A 151 -8.59 -1.55 14.92
N THR A 152 -8.90 -2.82 15.21
CA THR A 152 -9.47 -3.14 16.54
C THR A 152 -9.38 -4.57 17.07
N VAL A 153 -8.90 -5.56 16.31
CA VAL A 153 -8.92 -6.98 16.74
C VAL A 153 -7.50 -7.52 16.86
N ASP A 154 -7.24 -8.29 17.92
CA ASP A 154 -5.98 -9.05 18.09
C ASP A 154 -5.74 -9.89 16.84
N ILE A 155 -4.66 -9.59 16.12
CA ILE A 155 -4.31 -10.29 14.88
C ILE A 155 -4.13 -11.80 15.09
N ASN A 156 -3.84 -12.23 16.32
CA ASN A 156 -3.66 -13.63 16.67
C ASN A 156 -4.97 -14.37 16.94
N CYS A 157 -6.13 -13.71 16.80
CA CYS A 157 -7.42 -14.40 16.88
C CYS A 157 -7.68 -15.29 15.66
N ASP A 158 -8.65 -16.19 15.79
CA ASP A 158 -9.01 -17.15 14.74
C ASP A 158 -9.89 -16.54 13.63
N LEU A 159 -10.25 -15.25 13.75
CA LEU A 159 -11.00 -14.54 12.71
C LEU A 159 -10.17 -14.22 11.47
N TYR A 160 -8.84 -14.28 11.59
CA TYR A 160 -7.92 -13.95 10.50
C TYR A 160 -7.16 -15.18 10.03
N ASP A 161 -7.11 -15.33 8.72
CA ASP A 161 -6.34 -16.40 8.09
C ASP A 161 -4.86 -15.98 7.93
N TRP A 162 -4.05 -16.89 7.39
CA TRP A 162 -2.63 -16.64 7.16
C TRP A 162 -2.36 -15.67 6.02
N SER A 163 -3.30 -15.50 5.09
CA SER A 163 -3.18 -14.48 4.07
C SER A 163 -3.20 -13.09 4.72
N ASP A 164 -4.11 -12.86 5.67
CA ASP A 164 -4.22 -11.63 6.47
C ASP A 164 -3.03 -11.45 7.42
N LYS A 165 -2.73 -12.49 8.22
CA LYS A 165 -1.67 -12.46 9.24
C LYS A 165 -0.28 -12.20 8.65
N SER A 166 0.03 -12.80 7.49
CA SER A 166 1.33 -12.61 6.83
C SER A 166 1.57 -11.18 6.39
N ILE A 167 0.50 -10.39 6.17
CA ILE A 167 0.54 -9.01 5.68
C ILE A 167 0.14 -7.98 6.73
N TRP A 168 -0.02 -8.36 7.99
CA TRP A 168 -0.47 -7.42 9.01
C TRP A 168 0.57 -6.32 9.34
N CYS A 169 0.09 -5.12 9.62
CA CYS A 169 0.88 -4.00 10.12
C CYS A 169 0.12 -3.30 11.23
N SER A 170 0.68 -3.29 12.44
CA SER A 170 0.09 -2.61 13.58
C SER A 170 0.18 -1.09 13.41
N HIS A 171 -0.74 -0.36 14.05
CA HIS A 171 -0.64 1.10 14.12
C HIS A 171 0.67 1.57 14.77
N ARG A 172 1.16 0.84 15.77
CA ARG A 172 2.41 1.16 16.46
C ARG A 172 3.60 1.09 15.50
N ASP A 173 3.68 0.03 14.69
CA ASP A 173 4.76 -0.16 13.73
C ASP A 173 4.65 0.83 12.55
N LEU A 174 3.42 1.16 12.12
CA LEU A 174 3.20 2.23 11.14
C LEU A 174 3.66 3.60 11.66
N CYS A 175 3.26 3.99 12.88
CA CYS A 175 3.69 5.24 13.49
C CYS A 175 5.21 5.27 13.66
N GLN A 176 5.80 4.17 14.12
CA GLN A 176 7.25 4.06 14.22
C GLN A 176 7.92 4.26 12.86
N PHE A 177 7.42 3.65 11.78
CA PHE A 177 7.97 3.85 10.44
C PHE A 177 7.94 5.34 10.04
N ILE A 178 6.81 6.02 10.26
CA ILE A 178 6.67 7.46 9.98
C ILE A 178 7.68 8.27 10.79
N ASP A 179 7.77 8.03 12.10
CA ASP A 179 8.74 8.71 12.97
C ASP A 179 10.18 8.52 12.45
N ARG A 180 10.53 7.28 12.06
CA ARG A 180 11.86 6.98 11.50
C ARG A 180 12.14 7.67 10.18
N VAL A 181 11.14 7.81 9.31
CA VAL A 181 11.28 8.59 8.07
C VAL A 181 11.58 10.06 8.39
N LEU A 182 10.86 10.64 9.34
CA LEU A 182 11.03 12.05 9.72
C LEU A 182 12.34 12.32 10.46
N ASP A 183 12.82 11.36 11.26
CA ASP A 183 14.08 11.47 11.99
C ASP A 183 15.29 11.34 11.06
N ASN A 184 15.18 10.53 9.99
CA ASN A 184 16.27 10.25 9.05
C ASN A 184 16.16 11.06 7.74
N GLN A 185 15.26 12.04 7.66
CA GLN A 185 14.97 12.76 6.41
C GLN A 185 16.17 13.43 5.74
N SER A 186 17.24 13.73 6.49
CA SER A 186 18.45 14.37 5.95
C SER A 186 19.34 13.43 5.14
N ILE A 187 19.29 12.12 5.40
CA ILE A 187 20.12 11.10 4.74
C ILE A 187 19.40 10.37 3.60
N LEU A 188 18.08 10.49 3.53
CA LEU A 188 17.27 9.85 2.49
C LEU A 188 17.51 10.47 1.12
N ARG A 189 17.44 9.64 0.07
CA ARG A 189 17.46 10.13 -1.31
C ARG A 189 16.15 10.89 -1.61
N LYS A 190 16.11 11.59 -2.75
CA LYS A 190 14.89 12.29 -3.19
C LYS A 190 13.70 11.35 -3.40
N PHE A 191 13.96 10.08 -3.66
CA PHE A 191 12.94 9.06 -3.87
C PHE A 191 13.35 7.75 -3.22
N GLU A 192 12.44 7.18 -2.44
CA GLU A 192 12.60 5.86 -1.82
C GLU A 192 11.30 5.07 -1.86
N ILE A 193 11.42 3.74 -1.84
CA ILE A 193 10.31 2.80 -1.66
C ILE A 193 10.62 1.90 -0.48
N TYR A 194 9.65 1.69 0.41
CA TYR A 194 9.77 0.78 1.54
C TYR A 194 8.54 -0.11 1.67
N PHE A 195 8.74 -1.40 1.93
CA PHE A 195 7.67 -2.23 2.48
C PHE A 195 7.53 -1.96 3.98
N VAL A 196 6.29 -1.83 4.46
CA VAL A 196 6.00 -1.51 5.86
C VAL A 196 5.06 -2.55 6.45
N SER A 197 5.59 -3.37 7.35
CA SER A 197 4.90 -4.52 7.97
C SER A 197 5.30 -4.63 9.43
N SER A 198 4.44 -5.25 10.22
CA SER A 198 4.86 -5.85 11.50
C SER A 198 5.73 -7.09 11.25
N ASN A 199 6.42 -7.57 12.28
CA ASN A 199 7.32 -8.73 12.24
C ASN A 199 6.55 -10.07 12.26
N ASN A 200 5.71 -10.25 11.23
CA ASN A 200 4.83 -11.40 11.10
C ASN A 200 5.61 -12.64 10.65
N ASP A 201 5.17 -13.79 11.12
CA ASP A 201 5.65 -15.05 10.59
C ASP A 201 5.23 -15.18 9.11
N TYR A 202 6.10 -15.79 8.30
CA TYR A 202 5.95 -15.86 6.84
C TYR A 202 5.84 -14.50 6.14
N CYS A 203 6.42 -13.45 6.71
CA CYS A 203 6.64 -12.21 5.99
C CYS A 203 7.44 -12.47 4.70
N TRP A 204 6.78 -12.26 3.56
CA TRP A 204 7.27 -12.60 2.23
C TRP A 204 7.82 -11.40 1.46
N VAL A 205 7.86 -10.22 2.09
CA VAL A 205 8.47 -9.01 1.54
C VAL A 205 9.74 -8.66 2.32
N ASP A 206 10.66 -8.03 1.63
CA ASP A 206 11.91 -7.56 2.20
C ASP A 206 11.75 -6.18 2.86
N MET A 207 12.27 -6.04 4.07
CA MET A 207 12.27 -4.79 4.84
C MET A 207 13.70 -4.44 5.28
N ASP A 208 14.72 -4.96 4.59
CA ASP A 208 16.09 -4.74 5.02
C ASP A 208 16.54 -3.31 4.69
N ASN A 209 16.08 -2.74 3.57
CA ASN A 209 16.36 -1.33 3.26
C ASN A 209 15.73 -0.35 4.27
N SER A 210 14.54 -0.62 4.81
CA SER A 210 13.97 0.23 5.87
C SER A 210 14.73 0.09 7.19
N ARG A 211 15.31 -1.08 7.48
CA ARG A 211 16.22 -1.24 8.62
C ARG A 211 17.52 -0.49 8.43
N GLU A 212 18.13 -0.60 7.26
CA GLU A 212 19.42 0.03 6.93
C GLU A 212 19.32 1.55 6.85
N ASP A 213 18.33 2.08 6.12
CA ASP A 213 18.19 3.51 5.88
C ASP A 213 17.53 4.25 7.06
N LEU A 214 16.59 3.60 7.76
CA LEU A 214 15.73 4.28 8.74
C LEU A 214 15.90 3.76 10.18
N ASN A 215 16.67 2.69 10.40
CA ASN A 215 16.66 1.94 11.66
C ASN A 215 15.24 1.49 12.07
N PHE A 216 14.40 1.17 11.08
CA PHE A 216 13.05 0.66 11.31
C PHE A 216 13.12 -0.82 11.74
N VAL A 217 12.63 -1.10 12.95
CA VAL A 217 12.53 -2.44 13.52
C VAL A 217 11.14 -2.60 14.11
N PRO A 218 10.23 -3.35 13.45
CA PRO A 218 8.87 -3.56 13.94
C PRO A 218 8.86 -4.23 15.31
N ARG A 219 7.91 -3.83 16.16
CA ARG A 219 7.77 -4.28 17.55
C ARG A 219 6.67 -5.33 17.71
N ASP A 220 5.66 -5.28 16.86
CA ASP A 220 4.54 -6.23 16.91
C ASP A 220 4.71 -7.28 15.80
N GLY A 221 3.90 -8.35 15.84
CA GLY A 221 3.86 -9.35 14.77
C GLY A 221 2.84 -10.46 15.01
N ALA A 222 2.21 -10.94 13.93
CA ALA A 222 1.37 -12.13 13.96
C ALA A 222 2.22 -13.40 14.00
N LYS A 223 1.95 -14.30 14.97
CA LYS A 223 2.78 -15.50 15.21
C LYS A 223 2.07 -16.79 14.86
N TRP A 224 2.77 -17.68 14.16
CA TRP A 224 2.28 -19.00 13.79
C TRP A 224 2.28 -19.88 15.04
N LYS A 225 1.14 -19.93 15.72
CA LYS A 225 0.93 -20.88 16.80
C LYS A 225 0.86 -22.28 16.19
N ASN A 226 1.94 -23.05 16.36
CA ASN A 226 1.85 -24.50 16.21
C ASN A 226 0.89 -24.99 17.29
N THR A 227 -0.20 -25.62 16.87
CA THR A 227 -1.02 -26.45 17.77
C THR A 227 -0.28 -27.74 18.08
#